data_AF-A0A2T5JHH9-F1
#
_entry.id   AF-A0A2T5JHH9-F1
#
_cell.length_a   1.000
_cell.length_b   1.000
_cell.length_c   1.000
_cell.angle_alpha   90.00
_cell.angle_beta   90.00
_cell.angle_gamma   90.00
#
_symmetry.space_group_name_H-M   'P 1'
#
loop_
_entity.id
_entity.type
_entity.pdbx_description
1 polymer ?
#
loop_
_entity_poly.entity_id
_entity_poly.type
_entity_poly.pdbx_seq_one_letter_code
_entity_poly.pdbx_strand_id
1 'polypeptide(L)'
;MEGFTQANLFELSRGAIHVTYSTTSILGGPIFNYRDNHMSRSFRGEEVRIQETEVGQLITVTLETIPDLRTVTFSLILPIVTVIPQSTGTRIGAPGITTTAPTTIAGPPPGPQQLYSIVRLRGTAQFIVS
;
A
#
# COMPACT_ATOMS: atom_id res chain seq x y z
N MET A 1 -19.53 24.49 12.47
CA MET A 1 -18.88 23.22 12.85
C MET A 1 -18.05 22.81 11.65
N GLU A 2 -16.73 22.78 11.76
CA GLU A 2 -15.91 22.15 10.71
C GLU A 2 -16.32 20.68 10.65
N GLY A 3 -16.82 20.26 9.50
CA GLY A 3 -17.20 18.87 9.27
C GLY A 3 -15.96 18.00 9.19
N PHE A 4 -16.05 16.77 9.71
CA PHE A 4 -15.02 15.77 9.51
C PHE A 4 -15.22 15.05 8.17
N THR A 5 -14.13 14.56 7.58
CA THR A 5 -14.15 13.75 6.36
C THR A 5 -13.15 12.59 6.44
N GLN A 6 -13.30 11.57 5.61
CA GLN A 6 -12.33 10.48 5.52
C GLN A 6 -11.10 10.93 4.72
N ALA A 7 -9.91 10.58 5.20
CA ALA A 7 -8.67 10.81 4.48
C ALA A 7 -8.64 10.03 3.15
N ASN A 8 -8.17 10.67 2.10
CA ASN A 8 -8.01 10.09 0.77
C ASN A 8 -6.55 10.12 0.27
N LEU A 9 -5.63 10.76 1.00
CA LEU A 9 -4.20 10.77 0.73
C LEU A 9 -3.43 10.29 1.95
N PHE A 10 -2.48 9.38 1.72
CA PHE A 10 -1.65 8.78 2.75
C PHE A 10 -0.20 8.80 2.29
N GLU A 11 0.68 9.38 3.09
CA GLU A 11 2.12 9.44 2.84
C GLU A 11 2.85 8.82 4.02
N LEU A 12 3.49 7.68 3.79
CA LEU A 12 4.02 6.81 4.83
C LEU A 12 5.45 6.38 4.49
N SER A 13 6.32 6.31 5.49
CA SER A 13 7.69 5.85 5.28
C SER A 13 8.29 5.16 6.49
N ARG A 14 9.37 4.41 6.25
CA ARG A 14 10.34 3.97 7.25
C ARG A 14 11.65 3.61 6.57
N GLY A 15 12.72 4.30 6.96
CA GLY A 15 14.04 4.11 6.34
C GLY A 15 13.97 4.39 4.84
N ALA A 16 14.38 3.42 4.03
CA ALA A 16 14.32 3.52 2.58
C ALA A 16 12.91 3.43 2.00
N ILE A 17 12.00 2.72 2.68
CA ILE A 17 10.65 2.44 2.15
C ILE A 17 9.79 3.69 2.27
N HIS A 18 9.27 4.15 1.13
CA HIS A 18 8.31 5.24 1.01
C HIS A 18 7.09 4.75 0.23
N VAL A 19 5.91 5.05 0.76
CA VAL A 19 4.62 4.73 0.16
C VAL A 19 3.76 5.98 0.12
N THR A 20 3.18 6.25 -1.03
CA THR A 20 2.09 7.23 -1.17
C THR A 20 0.88 6.52 -1.75
N TYR A 21 -0.24 6.57 -1.05
CA TYR A 21 -1.51 6.00 -1.52
C TYR A 21 -2.57 7.09 -1.59
N SER A 22 -3.27 7.17 -2.71
CA SER A 22 -4.43 8.04 -2.90
C SER A 22 -5.62 7.21 -3.36
N THR A 23 -6.79 7.39 -2.74
CA THR A 23 -8.02 6.66 -3.14
C THR A 23 -8.63 7.21 -4.42
N THR A 24 -8.32 8.46 -4.76
CA THR A 24 -8.80 9.15 -5.96
C THR A 24 -7.65 9.79 -6.74
N SER A 25 -7.84 9.92 -8.05
CA SER A 25 -6.93 10.68 -8.91
C SER A 25 -7.71 11.50 -9.93
N ILE A 26 -7.05 12.49 -10.53
CA ILE A 26 -7.62 13.33 -11.61
C ILE A 26 -8.13 12.46 -12.78
N LEU A 27 -7.52 11.30 -13.00
CA LEU A 27 -7.88 10.35 -14.07
C LEU A 27 -8.90 9.29 -13.63
N GLY A 28 -9.39 9.35 -12.39
CA GLY A 28 -10.24 8.34 -11.77
C GLY A 28 -9.45 7.19 -11.13
N GLY A 29 -9.92 6.70 -9.98
CA GLY A 29 -9.40 5.52 -9.31
C GLY A 29 -8.14 5.73 -8.45
N PRO A 30 -7.71 4.65 -7.76
CA PRO A 30 -6.61 4.70 -6.79
C PRO A 30 -5.24 4.80 -7.45
N ILE A 31 -4.31 5.46 -6.75
CA ILE A 31 -2.89 5.50 -7.10
C ILE A 31 -2.08 5.00 -5.91
N PHE A 32 -1.11 4.13 -6.18
CA PHE A 32 -0.15 3.67 -5.19
C PHE A 32 1.26 3.88 -5.72
N ASN A 33 2.09 4.59 -4.97
CA ASN A 33 3.51 4.75 -5.27
C ASN A 33 4.31 4.02 -4.20
N TYR A 34 5.27 3.21 -4.63
CA TYR A 34 6.22 2.50 -3.77
C TYR A 34 7.63 2.86 -4.19
N ARG A 35 8.50 3.11 -3.22
CA ARG A 35 9.95 3.24 -3.43
C ARG A 35 10.72 2.64 -2.27
N ASP A 36 11.82 1.99 -2.59
CA ASP A 36 12.87 1.62 -1.64
C ASP A 36 14.27 1.95 -2.23
N ASN A 37 15.32 1.35 -1.68
CA ASN A 37 16.70 1.56 -2.15
C ASN A 37 16.99 0.95 -3.54
N HIS A 38 16.14 0.04 -4.02
CA HIS A 38 16.39 -0.75 -5.22
C HIS A 38 15.44 -0.37 -6.36
N MET A 39 14.22 0.06 -6.05
CA MET A 39 13.22 0.39 -7.06
C MET A 39 12.29 1.55 -6.66
N SER A 40 11.67 2.15 -7.67
CA SER A 40 10.56 3.09 -7.54
C SER A 40 9.50 2.73 -8.57
N ARG A 41 8.27 2.47 -8.14
CA ARG A 41 7.15 2.05 -9.00
C ARG A 41 5.87 2.81 -8.64
N SER A 42 5.05 3.05 -9.66
CA SER A 42 3.73 3.66 -9.55
C SER A 42 2.69 2.71 -10.15
N PHE A 43 1.58 2.53 -9.45
CA PHE A 43 0.49 1.64 -9.80
C PHE A 43 -0.82 2.43 -9.83
N ARG A 44 -1.71 2.10 -10.75
CA ARG A 44 -3.00 2.81 -10.91
C ARG A 44 -4.15 1.84 -11.18
N GLY A 45 -5.36 2.25 -10.77
CA GLY A 45 -6.58 1.52 -11.09
C GLY A 45 -6.51 0.06 -10.65
N GLU A 46 -6.68 -0.87 -11.59
CA GLU A 46 -6.72 -2.31 -11.33
C GLU A 46 -5.40 -2.92 -10.85
N GLU A 47 -4.26 -2.23 -11.06
CA GLU A 47 -2.97 -2.65 -10.49
C GLU A 47 -2.94 -2.53 -8.96
N VAL A 48 -3.83 -1.71 -8.39
CA VAL A 48 -3.99 -1.47 -6.96
C VAL A 48 -5.19 -2.27 -6.46
N ARG A 49 -4.91 -3.48 -5.96
CA ARG A 49 -5.97 -4.36 -5.43
C ARG A 49 -6.30 -3.95 -4.01
N ILE A 50 -7.57 -3.66 -3.74
CA ILE A 50 -8.05 -3.22 -2.43
C ILE A 50 -9.04 -4.24 -1.90
N GLN A 51 -8.83 -4.71 -0.66
CA GLN A 51 -9.75 -5.57 0.05
C GLN A 51 -10.15 -4.93 1.38
N GLU A 52 -11.46 -4.84 1.64
CA GLU A 52 -11.98 -4.43 2.94
C GLU A 52 -11.78 -5.54 3.97
N THR A 53 -11.37 -5.18 5.19
CA THR A 53 -11.07 -6.11 6.29
C THR A 53 -11.56 -5.51 7.62
N GLU A 54 -11.61 -6.32 8.68
CA GLU A 54 -11.98 -5.84 10.01
C GLU A 54 -11.01 -4.81 10.61
N VAL A 55 -9.78 -4.73 10.06
CA VAL A 55 -8.73 -3.81 10.52
C VAL A 55 -8.52 -2.61 9.58
N GLY A 56 -9.47 -2.38 8.66
CA GLY A 56 -9.40 -1.35 7.61
C GLY A 56 -9.21 -1.96 6.23
N GLN A 57 -8.41 -1.34 5.37
CA GLN A 57 -8.18 -1.78 4.00
C GLN A 57 -6.84 -2.50 3.85
N LEU A 58 -6.82 -3.59 3.09
CA LEU A 58 -5.60 -4.25 2.62
C LEU A 58 -5.35 -3.84 1.16
N ILE A 59 -4.43 -2.90 0.95
CA ILE A 59 -4.06 -2.39 -0.38
C ILE A 59 -2.82 -3.13 -0.87
N THR A 60 -2.91 -3.83 -2.01
CA THR A 60 -1.86 -4.72 -2.50
C THR A 60 -1.48 -4.42 -3.95
N VAL A 61 -0.17 -4.27 -4.19
CA VAL A 61 0.45 -4.10 -5.51
C VAL A 61 1.48 -5.20 -5.78
N THR A 62 1.72 -5.52 -7.05
CA THR A 62 2.78 -6.46 -7.45
C THR A 62 4.05 -5.70 -7.80
N LEU A 63 5.12 -5.88 -7.02
CA LEU A 63 6.40 -5.20 -7.25
C LEU A 63 7.23 -5.89 -8.34
N GLU A 64 7.15 -7.21 -8.41
CA GLU A 64 7.96 -8.02 -9.32
C GLU A 64 7.27 -9.36 -9.61
N THR A 65 7.37 -9.83 -10.85
CA THR A 65 7.01 -11.20 -11.24
C THR A 65 8.13 -11.74 -12.12
N ILE A 66 8.81 -12.79 -11.66
CA ILE A 66 9.80 -13.54 -12.42
C ILE A 66 9.28 -14.97 -12.56
N PRO A 67 8.90 -15.41 -13.77
CA PRO A 67 8.46 -16.78 -14.01
C PRO A 67 9.48 -17.80 -13.54
N ASP A 68 8.99 -18.90 -12.96
CA ASP A 68 9.83 -20.01 -12.43
C ASP A 68 10.84 -19.60 -11.33
N LEU A 69 10.59 -18.47 -10.68
CA LEU A 69 11.41 -17.99 -9.58
C LEU A 69 10.54 -17.46 -8.44
N ARG A 70 9.85 -16.34 -8.66
CA ARG A 70 9.04 -15.69 -7.62
C ARG A 70 8.07 -14.63 -8.14
N THR A 71 7.08 -14.37 -7.31
CA THR A 71 6.27 -13.14 -7.34
C THR A 71 6.50 -12.38 -6.04
N VAL A 72 6.73 -11.07 -6.12
CA VAL A 72 6.87 -10.19 -4.97
C VAL A 72 5.72 -9.18 -4.97
N THR A 73 4.96 -9.13 -3.88
CA THR A 73 3.92 -8.12 -3.66
C THR A 73 4.25 -7.26 -2.46
N PHE A 74 3.67 -6.07 -2.43
CA PHE A 74 3.62 -5.23 -1.24
C PHE A 74 2.17 -4.98 -0.87
N SER A 75 1.85 -5.18 0.41
CA SER A 75 0.54 -4.93 0.98
C SER A 75 0.61 -3.90 2.11
N LEU A 76 -0.27 -2.91 2.11
CA LEU A 76 -0.44 -1.93 3.17
C LEU A 76 -1.75 -2.23 3.91
N ILE A 77 -1.68 -2.46 5.22
CA ILE A 77 -2.85 -2.54 6.09
C ILE A 77 -3.15 -1.13 6.59
N LEU A 78 -4.16 -0.50 6.02
CA LEU A 78 -4.46 0.91 6.21
C LEU A 78 -5.77 1.08 7.01
N PRO A 79 -5.74 1.67 8.22
CA PRO A 79 -6.97 1.99 8.93
C PRO A 79 -7.78 3.06 8.20
N ILE A 80 -9.10 3.08 8.44
CA ILE A 80 -9.94 4.22 8.08
C ILE A 80 -9.58 5.39 9.00
N VAL A 81 -9.25 6.55 8.41
CA VAL A 81 -8.83 7.74 9.17
C VAL A 81 -9.75 8.90 8.86
N THR A 82 -10.32 9.50 9.90
CA THR A 82 -11.12 10.70 9.81
C THR A 82 -10.27 11.92 10.14
N VAL A 83 -10.37 12.98 9.31
CA VAL A 83 -9.55 14.19 9.39
C VAL A 83 -10.41 15.45 9.24
N ILE A 84 -9.84 16.58 9.64
CA ILE A 84 -10.38 17.90 9.32
C ILE A 84 -9.98 18.23 7.87
N PRO A 85 -10.92 18.58 6.97
CA PRO A 85 -10.61 19.01 5.61
C PRO A 85 -9.64 20.20 5.61
N GLN A 86 -8.79 20.30 4.58
CA GLN A 86 -7.84 21.42 4.40
C GLN A 86 -6.83 21.60 5.56
N SER A 87 -6.65 20.60 6.42
CA SER A 87 -5.61 20.56 7.44
C SER A 87 -4.31 19.96 6.90
N THR A 88 -3.22 20.09 7.68
CA THR A 88 -1.94 19.39 7.39
C THR A 88 -2.01 17.87 7.59
N GLY A 89 -3.20 17.33 7.89
CA GLY A 89 -3.41 15.91 8.16
C GLY A 89 -3.09 15.49 9.58
N THR A 90 -3.37 14.22 9.86
CA THR A 90 -3.09 13.58 11.15
C THR A 90 -1.99 12.54 11.02
N ARG A 91 -1.22 12.34 12.09
CA ARG A 91 -0.15 11.33 12.11
C ARG A 91 -0.75 9.94 12.28
N ILE A 92 -0.28 9.00 11.48
CA ILE A 92 -0.68 7.60 11.57
C ILE A 92 0.52 6.66 11.46
N GLY A 93 0.29 5.40 11.83
CA GLY A 93 1.19 4.30 11.53
C GLY A 93 0.42 3.13 10.97
N ALA A 94 1.03 2.42 10.02
CA ALA A 94 0.40 1.32 9.30
C ALA A 94 1.42 0.20 9.04
N PRO A 95 1.05 -1.08 9.15
CA PRO A 95 1.88 -2.19 8.68
C PRO A 95 1.98 -2.22 7.16
N GLY A 96 3.21 -2.25 6.63
CA GLY A 96 3.54 -2.68 5.29
C GLY A 96 4.08 -4.10 5.31
N ILE A 97 3.69 -4.93 4.35
CA ILE A 97 4.07 -6.34 4.26
C ILE A 97 4.59 -6.60 2.85
N THR A 98 5.87 -6.95 2.74
CA THR A 98 6.41 -7.52 1.50
C THR A 98 6.20 -9.02 1.54
N THR A 99 5.48 -9.57 0.56
CA THR A 99 5.27 -11.00 0.40
C THR A 99 6.08 -11.50 -0.79
N THR A 100 6.93 -12.50 -0.57
CA THR A 100 7.60 -13.24 -1.65
C THR A 100 6.97 -14.62 -1.75
N ALA A 101 6.39 -14.92 -2.91
CA ALA A 101 5.84 -16.22 -3.24
C ALA A 101 6.74 -16.89 -4.27
N PRO A 102 7.49 -17.96 -3.93
CA PRO A 102 8.24 -18.74 -4.91
C PRO A 102 7.31 -19.30 -5.98
N THR A 103 7.76 -19.30 -7.23
CA THR A 103 7.01 -19.89 -8.35
C THR A 103 7.86 -20.96 -9.01
N THR A 104 7.23 -22.05 -9.46
CA THR A 104 7.89 -23.05 -10.31
C THR A 104 6.93 -23.53 -11.39
N ILE A 105 7.46 -23.93 -12.55
CA ILE A 105 6.69 -24.52 -13.64
C ILE A 105 6.15 -25.91 -13.27
N ALA A 106 6.83 -26.63 -12.37
CA ALA A 106 6.43 -27.98 -11.93
C ALA A 106 5.38 -27.98 -10.79
N GLY A 107 4.91 -26.81 -10.37
CA GLY A 107 3.98 -26.63 -9.25
C GLY A 107 4.63 -26.02 -8.01
N PRO A 108 3.87 -25.83 -6.91
CA PRO A 108 4.38 -25.19 -5.70
C PRO A 108 5.57 -25.98 -5.12
N PRO A 109 6.71 -25.33 -4.79
CA PRO A 109 7.86 -26.04 -4.23
C PRO A 109 7.58 -26.45 -2.78
N PRO A 110 8.25 -27.48 -2.22
CA PRO A 110 8.10 -27.81 -0.80
C PRO A 110 8.46 -26.64 0.13
N GLY A 111 7.69 -26.45 1.21
CA GLY A 111 7.92 -25.41 2.23
C GLY A 111 6.89 -24.28 2.21
N PRO A 112 7.18 -23.15 2.89
CA PRO A 112 6.30 -21.99 2.91
C PRO A 112 6.07 -21.43 1.51
N GLN A 113 4.79 -21.31 1.12
CA GLN A 113 4.41 -20.76 -0.19
C GLN A 113 4.45 -19.24 -0.23
N GLN A 114 4.55 -18.61 0.95
CA GLN A 114 4.61 -17.17 1.12
C GLN A 114 5.58 -16.84 2.25
N LEU A 115 6.50 -15.93 1.99
CA LEU A 115 7.45 -15.40 2.95
C LEU A 115 7.14 -13.92 3.19
N TYR A 116 6.98 -13.54 4.46
CA TYR A 116 6.60 -12.18 4.83
C TYR A 116 7.77 -11.41 5.46
N SER A 117 7.94 -10.17 5.03
CA SER A 117 8.75 -9.16 5.72
C SER A 117 7.85 -7.98 6.09
N ILE A 118 7.82 -7.62 7.37
CA ILE A 118 6.88 -6.61 7.88
C ILE A 118 7.64 -5.37 8.30
N VAL A 119 7.17 -4.21 7.83
CA VAL A 119 7.66 -2.89 8.22
C VAL A 119 6.52 -2.07 8.82
N ARG A 120 6.72 -1.50 10.00
CA ARG A 120 5.79 -0.50 10.56
C ARG A 120 6.11 0.87 9.97
N LEU A 121 5.31 1.33 9.01
CA LEU A 121 5.43 2.65 8.40
C LEU A 121 4.77 3.71 9.29
N ARG A 122 5.23 4.96 9.17
CA ARG A 122 4.65 6.13 9.84
C ARG A 122 4.59 7.32 8.89
N GLY A 123 3.64 8.20 9.09
CA GLY A 123 3.51 9.42 8.29
C GLY A 123 2.16 10.09 8.51
N THR A 124 1.55 10.57 7.45
CA THR A 124 0.34 11.41 7.50
C THR A 124 -0.82 10.86 6.69
N ALA A 125 -2.03 11.10 7.17
CA ALA A 125 -3.28 10.92 6.46
C ALA A 125 -3.97 12.29 6.30
N GLN A 126 -4.40 12.60 5.09
CA GLN A 126 -4.95 13.90 4.70
C GLN A 126 -6.19 13.71 3.82
N PHE A 127 -7.01 14.75 3.79
CA PHE A 127 -8.04 14.89 2.78
C PHE A 127 -7.64 16.01 1.81
N ILE A 128 -7.51 15.66 0.54
CA ILE A 128 -7.25 16.59 -0.56
C ILE A 128 -8.44 16.63 -1.50
N VAL A 129 -8.77 17.81 -2.01
CA VAL A 129 -9.75 17.96 -3.09
C VAL A 129 -8.99 17.76 -4.41
N SER A 130 -9.42 16.76 -5.19
CA SER A 130 -8.87 16.46 -6.52
C SER A 130 -9.50 17.34 -7.60
#